data_AF-A0A661P5W3-F1
#
_entry.id   AF-A0A661P5W3-F1
#
_cell.length_a   1.000
_cell.length_b   1.000
_cell.length_c   1.000
_cell.angle_alpha   90.00
_cell.angle_beta   90.00
_cell.angle_gamma   90.00
#
_symmetry.space_group_name_H-M   'P 1'
#
loop_
_entity.id
_entity.type
_entity.pdbx_description
1 polymer ?
#
loop_
_entity_poly.entity_id
_entity_poly.type
_entity_poly.pdbx_seq_one_letter_code
_entity_poly.pdbx_strand_id
1 'polypeptide(L)'
;MNCNHSSSLLDENCRKNIFEILIKENADRIVLNHIFVKVFDGHSMQFMKKLASFIDIISSIDSSTSKKCSIDEKIMELAKYDPIEAYKAFMGKGRKKKPVILDDECSKLRDKIYRIGLNVEKESSFYYMHEMQPYIRPIFFDTYIQFSPPGDAVFIKKYEVGKGRKMQVSLYSLSTKPEKMYFVIPPEYNLPAEEIKLLQKVKEKLAKHRPQDTSFMDPEASRDYFKRFAKNEIKRIADEEKMELGMERIEMLSDIFAKYTAGFGLLEDLLYDKNVQDIYINAPVTNNPLHIVWNGEEYTSNIYFSENDVEALSSRFRSLSGRPFSEASPILDMGLEKYKARIAAISSPLTPKGIAFAIRRHSMTPWTLPKLIS
;
A
#
# COMPACT_ATOMS: atom_id res chain seq x y z
N MET A 1 10.49 -18.00 5.62
CA MET A 1 9.38 -18.70 4.91
C MET A 1 9.89 -19.08 3.54
N ASN A 2 9.67 -20.33 3.09
CA ASN A 2 10.06 -20.81 1.76
C ASN A 2 9.15 -20.24 0.64
N CYS A 3 8.96 -18.91 0.61
CA CYS A 3 8.32 -18.22 -0.51
C CYS A 3 9.45 -17.82 -1.46
N ASN A 4 9.79 -18.67 -2.43
CA ASN A 4 10.84 -18.32 -3.38
C ASN A 4 10.34 -17.20 -4.31
N HIS A 5 11.06 -16.07 -4.28
CA HIS A 5 10.96 -14.90 -5.16
C HIS A 5 9.80 -13.91 -4.98
N SER A 6 8.53 -14.32 -4.88
CA SER A 6 7.42 -13.35 -5.02
C SER A 6 6.68 -12.97 -3.73
N SER A 7 6.83 -13.74 -2.64
CA SER A 7 6.08 -13.59 -1.38
C SER A 7 4.61 -13.18 -1.64
N SER A 8 3.90 -13.99 -2.42
CA SER A 8 2.58 -13.66 -2.97
C SER A 8 1.55 -14.72 -2.62
N LEU A 9 0.29 -14.33 -2.42
CA LEU A 9 -0.82 -15.28 -2.32
C LEU A 9 -1.10 -16.02 -3.63
N LEU A 10 -0.53 -15.56 -4.75
CA LEU A 10 -0.56 -16.28 -6.02
C LEU A 10 0.40 -17.48 -6.04
N ASP A 11 1.47 -17.43 -5.24
CA ASP A 11 2.38 -18.56 -5.07
C ASP A 11 1.75 -19.58 -4.12
N GLU A 12 1.58 -20.80 -4.62
CA GLU A 12 0.89 -21.87 -3.90
C GLU A 12 1.57 -22.25 -2.58
N ASN A 13 2.90 -22.35 -2.57
CA ASN A 13 3.66 -22.67 -1.37
C ASN A 13 3.59 -21.55 -0.33
N CYS A 14 3.70 -20.30 -0.78
CA CYS A 14 3.59 -19.14 0.10
C CYS A 14 2.19 -19.04 0.69
N ARG A 15 1.16 -19.23 -0.14
CA ARG A 15 -0.24 -19.24 0.28
C ARG A 15 -0.51 -20.31 1.35
N LYS A 16 -0.06 -21.55 1.11
CA LYS A 16 -0.17 -22.63 2.10
C LYS A 16 0.47 -22.25 3.44
N ASN A 17 1.71 -21.79 3.42
CA ASN A 17 2.43 -21.40 4.64
C ASN A 17 1.72 -20.26 5.40
N ILE A 18 1.17 -19.28 4.67
CA ILE A 18 0.43 -18.17 5.28
C ILE A 18 -0.83 -18.68 5.98
N PHE A 19 -1.63 -19.53 5.33
CA PHE A 19 -2.85 -20.07 5.94
C PHE A 19 -2.55 -21.03 7.11
N GLU A 20 -1.49 -21.85 7.03
CA GLU A 20 -1.06 -22.69 8.15
C GLU A 20 -0.70 -21.87 9.40
N ILE A 21 -0.11 -20.68 9.23
CA ILE A 21 0.17 -19.75 10.32
C ILE A 21 -1.12 -19.12 10.83
N LEU A 22 -2.01 -18.66 9.95
CA LEU A 22 -3.28 -18.05 10.34
C LEU A 22 -4.23 -18.98 11.10
N ILE A 23 -4.13 -20.28 10.88
CA ILE A 23 -4.90 -21.28 11.62
C ILE A 23 -4.34 -21.43 13.04
N LYS A 24 -3.01 -21.40 13.20
CA LYS A 24 -2.34 -21.58 14.49
C LYS A 24 -2.35 -20.31 15.35
N GLU A 25 -2.24 -19.15 14.71
CA GLU A 25 -2.06 -17.85 15.35
C GLU A 25 -3.23 -16.93 15.01
N ASN A 26 -3.88 -16.35 16.03
CA ASN A 26 -4.89 -15.32 15.80
C ASN A 26 -4.22 -13.96 15.54
N ALA A 27 -3.93 -13.67 14.27
CA ALA A 27 -3.31 -12.41 13.85
C ALA A 27 -4.33 -11.45 13.24
N ASP A 28 -4.31 -10.17 13.61
CA ASP A 28 -5.13 -9.11 12.97
C ASP A 28 -4.41 -8.42 11.80
N ARG A 29 -3.13 -8.73 11.61
CA ARG A 29 -2.28 -8.15 10.57
C ARG A 29 -1.19 -9.13 10.17
N ILE A 30 -0.94 -9.28 8.87
CA ILE A 30 0.19 -10.05 8.34
C ILE A 30 1.13 -9.10 7.61
N VAL A 31 2.43 -9.22 7.89
CA VAL A 31 3.49 -8.48 7.18
C VAL A 31 4.45 -9.47 6.54
N LEU A 32 4.48 -9.49 5.20
CA LEU A 32 5.48 -10.21 4.44
C LEU A 32 6.67 -9.29 4.20
N ASN A 33 7.70 -9.42 5.02
CA ASN A 33 8.89 -8.57 4.96
C ASN A 33 9.90 -9.11 3.93
N HIS A 34 9.78 -8.66 2.68
CA HIS A 34 10.72 -8.93 1.60
C HIS A 34 11.10 -7.60 0.91
N ILE A 35 11.77 -7.66 -0.24
CA ILE A 35 12.15 -6.49 -1.06
C ILE A 35 10.98 -5.50 -1.24
N PHE A 36 9.80 -6.06 -1.49
CA PHE A 36 8.53 -5.36 -1.34
C PHE A 36 7.85 -5.89 -0.09
N VAL A 37 7.66 -5.01 0.89
CA VAL A 37 6.88 -5.30 2.09
C VAL A 37 5.42 -5.31 1.68
N LYS A 38 4.72 -6.40 2.00
CA LYS A 38 3.28 -6.54 1.76
C LYS A 38 2.57 -6.67 3.09
N VAL A 39 1.53 -5.87 3.29
CA VAL A 39 0.73 -5.85 4.52
C VAL A 39 -0.70 -6.22 4.18
N PHE A 40 -1.22 -7.23 4.87
CA PHE A 40 -2.63 -7.61 4.83
C PHE A 40 -3.26 -7.21 6.17
N ASP A 41 -4.27 -6.35 6.11
CA ASP A 41 -5.09 -5.92 7.25
C ASP A 41 -6.54 -5.65 6.80
N GLY A 42 -7.39 -5.21 7.73
CA GLY A 42 -8.74 -4.75 7.42
C GLY A 42 -9.56 -5.79 6.68
N HIS A 43 -10.15 -5.39 5.54
CA HIS A 43 -11.00 -6.26 4.72
C HIS A 43 -10.27 -7.50 4.21
N SER A 44 -9.05 -7.33 3.69
CA SER A 44 -8.23 -8.45 3.18
C SER A 44 -7.99 -9.50 4.26
N MET A 45 -7.65 -9.05 5.48
CA MET A 45 -7.40 -9.93 6.61
C MET A 45 -8.67 -10.60 7.12
N GLN A 46 -9.80 -9.91 7.15
CA GLN A 46 -11.10 -10.51 7.50
C GLN A 46 -11.46 -11.64 6.53
N PHE A 47 -11.25 -11.46 5.24
CA PHE A 47 -11.48 -12.50 4.24
C PHE A 47 -10.52 -13.69 4.42
N MET A 48 -9.23 -13.42 4.68
CA MET A 48 -8.25 -14.46 4.98
C MET A 48 -8.60 -15.25 6.24
N LYS A 49 -9.07 -14.60 7.32
CA LYS A 49 -9.53 -15.28 8.54
C LYS A 49 -10.70 -16.21 8.27
N LYS A 50 -11.68 -15.75 7.48
CA LYS A 50 -12.82 -16.60 7.07
C LYS A 50 -12.35 -17.86 6.34
N LEU A 51 -11.41 -17.73 5.40
CA LEU A 51 -10.80 -18.87 4.72
C LEU A 51 -10.01 -19.77 5.69
N ALA A 52 -9.23 -19.20 6.62
CA ALA A 52 -8.51 -19.97 7.63
C ALA A 52 -9.46 -20.78 8.51
N SER A 53 -10.58 -20.19 8.97
CA SER A 53 -11.62 -20.91 9.72
C SER A 53 -12.23 -22.05 8.91
N PHE A 54 -12.42 -21.88 7.60
CA PHE A 54 -12.90 -22.94 6.73
C PHE A 54 -11.89 -24.11 6.64
N ILE A 55 -10.61 -23.81 6.46
CA ILE A 55 -9.54 -24.83 6.40
C ILE A 55 -9.44 -25.58 7.74
N ASP A 56 -9.51 -24.87 8.86
CA ASP A 56 -9.47 -25.45 10.21
C ASP A 56 -10.64 -26.40 10.47
N ILE A 57 -11.86 -25.97 10.08
CA ILE A 57 -13.05 -26.81 10.19
C ILE A 57 -12.90 -28.08 9.35
N ILE A 58 -12.45 -27.98 8.09
CA ILE A 58 -12.27 -29.15 7.22
C ILE A 58 -11.16 -30.07 7.70
N SER A 59 -10.05 -29.51 8.20
CA SER A 59 -8.89 -30.29 8.64
C SER A 59 -9.17 -31.06 9.93
N SER A 60 -10.13 -30.60 10.75
CA SER A 60 -10.52 -31.21 12.02
C SER A 60 -11.62 -32.28 11.89
N ILE A 61 -12.00 -32.66 10.67
CA ILE A 61 -13.06 -33.66 10.42
C ILE A 61 -12.51 -35.08 10.54
N ASP A 62 -13.19 -35.92 11.32
CA ASP A 62 -12.87 -37.34 11.42
C ASP A 62 -13.18 -38.12 10.13
N SER A 63 -12.45 -39.21 9.89
CA SER A 63 -12.62 -40.07 8.70
C SER A 63 -14.04 -40.64 8.52
N SER A 64 -14.78 -40.82 9.61
CA SER A 64 -16.19 -41.25 9.61
C SER A 64 -17.12 -40.17 9.04
N THR A 65 -16.98 -38.94 9.51
CA THR A 65 -17.75 -37.78 9.06
C THR A 65 -17.40 -37.38 7.63
N SER A 66 -16.12 -37.48 7.24
CA SER A 66 -15.68 -37.26 5.85
C SER A 66 -16.40 -38.20 4.87
N LYS A 67 -16.47 -39.50 5.17
CA LYS A 67 -17.19 -40.50 4.35
C LYS A 67 -18.70 -40.23 4.29
N LYS A 68 -19.33 -39.95 5.44
CA LYS A 68 -20.77 -39.66 5.50
C LYS A 68 -21.15 -38.40 4.71
N CYS A 69 -20.36 -37.34 4.83
CA CYS A 69 -20.67 -36.05 4.21
C CYS A 69 -20.11 -35.89 2.79
N SER A 70 -19.57 -36.95 2.18
CA SER A 70 -18.98 -36.93 0.81
C SER A 70 -17.87 -35.89 0.65
N ILE A 71 -17.10 -35.66 1.72
CA ILE A 71 -15.92 -34.80 1.72
C ILE A 71 -14.72 -35.67 1.38
N ASP A 72 -14.36 -35.69 0.10
CA ASP A 72 -13.23 -36.47 -0.38
C ASP A 72 -11.91 -35.92 0.20
N GLU A 73 -10.92 -36.79 0.39
CA GLU A 73 -9.54 -36.39 0.74
C GLU A 73 -8.98 -35.33 -0.22
N LYS A 74 -9.43 -35.34 -1.49
CA LYS A 74 -9.09 -34.32 -2.48
C LYS A 74 -9.50 -32.90 -2.07
N ILE A 75 -10.63 -32.71 -1.39
CA ILE A 75 -11.06 -31.39 -0.92
C ILE A 75 -10.18 -30.94 0.25
N MET A 76 -9.82 -31.87 1.14
CA MET A 76 -8.93 -31.58 2.27
C MET A 76 -7.53 -31.22 1.81
N GLU A 77 -7.02 -31.92 0.79
CA GLU A 77 -5.74 -31.61 0.16
C GLU A 77 -5.81 -30.28 -0.59
N LEU A 78 -6.84 -30.07 -1.41
CA LEU A 78 -7.05 -28.81 -2.13
C LEU A 78 -7.18 -27.64 -1.17
N ALA A 79 -7.83 -27.78 -0.02
CA ALA A 79 -7.99 -26.70 0.96
C ALA A 79 -6.65 -26.16 1.50
N LYS A 80 -5.59 -26.98 1.50
CA LYS A 80 -4.24 -26.54 1.93
C LYS A 80 -3.58 -25.63 0.89
N TYR A 81 -3.89 -25.85 -0.39
CA TYR A 81 -3.22 -25.20 -1.51
C TYR A 81 -4.08 -24.14 -2.17
N ASP A 82 -5.38 -24.36 -2.35
CA ASP A 82 -6.38 -23.38 -2.83
C ASP A 82 -7.66 -23.50 -1.98
N PRO A 83 -7.72 -22.77 -0.85
CA PRO A 83 -8.89 -22.74 0.02
C PRO A 83 -10.19 -22.30 -0.69
N ILE A 84 -10.08 -21.53 -1.77
CA ILE A 84 -11.21 -20.93 -2.45
C ILE A 84 -11.87 -21.95 -3.37
N GLU A 85 -11.07 -22.63 -4.21
CA GLU A 85 -11.58 -23.72 -5.02
C GLU A 85 -12.05 -24.90 -4.16
N ALA A 86 -11.40 -25.17 -3.02
CA ALA A 86 -11.88 -26.14 -2.05
C ALA A 86 -13.26 -25.77 -1.48
N TYR A 87 -13.48 -24.50 -1.13
CA TYR A 87 -14.78 -24.00 -0.67
C TYR A 87 -15.85 -24.15 -1.76
N LYS A 88 -15.54 -23.77 -3.00
CA LYS A 88 -16.46 -23.93 -4.15
C LYS A 88 -16.82 -25.40 -4.38
N ALA A 89 -15.84 -26.30 -4.36
CA ALA A 89 -16.05 -27.74 -4.52
C ALA A 89 -16.95 -28.32 -3.41
N PHE A 90 -16.74 -27.89 -2.16
CA PHE A 90 -17.57 -28.28 -1.02
C PHE A 90 -19.02 -27.83 -1.20
N MET A 91 -19.23 -26.58 -1.61
CA MET A 91 -20.57 -26.00 -1.81
C MET A 91 -21.30 -26.58 -3.04
N GLY A 92 -20.56 -26.85 -4.12
CA GLY A 92 -21.09 -27.41 -5.37
C GLY A 92 -21.66 -28.83 -5.22
N LYS A 93 -21.09 -29.66 -4.33
CA LYS A 93 -21.55 -31.04 -4.08
C LYS A 93 -22.95 -31.15 -3.44
N GLY A 94 -23.57 -30.04 -3.02
CA GLY A 94 -24.92 -30.02 -2.42
C GLY A 94 -26.09 -29.80 -3.40
N ARG A 95 -25.84 -29.42 -4.66
CA ARG A 95 -26.91 -29.02 -5.60
C ARG A 95 -27.50 -30.15 -6.47
N LYS A 96 -26.95 -31.37 -6.44
CA LYS A 96 -27.45 -32.50 -7.25
C LYS A 96 -28.30 -33.50 -6.44
N LYS A 97 -29.62 -33.33 -6.56
CA LYS A 97 -30.72 -34.33 -6.54
C LYS A 97 -30.79 -35.38 -5.41
N LYS A 98 -31.65 -35.07 -4.42
CA LYS A 98 -32.79 -35.82 -3.83
C LYS A 98 -32.88 -35.50 -2.32
N PRO A 99 -34.08 -35.46 -1.71
CA PRO A 99 -34.24 -35.25 -0.27
C PRO A 99 -33.78 -36.52 0.45
N VAL A 100 -32.46 -36.71 0.50
CA VAL A 100 -31.87 -37.62 1.46
C VAL A 100 -31.85 -36.83 2.76
N ILE A 101 -32.49 -37.38 3.80
CA ILE A 101 -32.36 -36.93 5.17
C ILE A 101 -30.85 -36.88 5.44
N LEU A 102 -30.26 -35.68 5.34
CA LEU A 102 -28.86 -35.49 5.72
C LEU A 102 -28.80 -35.86 7.20
N ASP A 103 -27.94 -36.82 7.54
CA ASP A 103 -27.56 -37.10 8.93
C ASP A 103 -27.34 -35.74 9.65
N ASP A 104 -27.88 -35.60 10.86
CA ASP A 104 -27.84 -34.38 11.69
C ASP A 104 -26.42 -33.76 11.76
N GLU A 105 -25.39 -34.60 11.75
CA GLU A 105 -23.97 -34.21 11.70
C GLU A 105 -23.57 -33.45 10.42
N CYS A 106 -24.00 -33.89 9.24
CA CYS A 106 -23.64 -33.24 7.98
C CYS A 106 -24.39 -31.92 7.78
N SER A 107 -25.63 -31.82 8.30
CA SER A 107 -26.36 -30.55 8.33
C SER A 107 -25.65 -29.55 9.24
N LYS A 108 -25.29 -29.95 10.46
CA LYS A 108 -24.53 -29.11 11.41
C LYS A 108 -23.19 -28.62 10.85
N LEU A 109 -22.46 -29.49 10.14
CA LEU A 109 -21.20 -29.11 9.51
C LEU A 109 -21.40 -28.06 8.41
N ARG A 110 -22.39 -28.27 7.52
CA ARG A 110 -22.74 -27.28 6.50
C ARG A 110 -23.13 -25.96 7.14
N ASP A 111 -23.97 -25.98 8.17
CA ASP A 111 -24.39 -24.77 8.89
C ASP A 111 -23.19 -24.04 9.51
N LYS A 112 -22.23 -24.77 10.10
CA LYS A 112 -20.99 -24.19 10.63
C LYS A 112 -20.19 -23.48 9.53
N ILE A 113 -20.09 -24.07 8.34
CA ILE A 113 -19.38 -23.50 7.19
C ILE A 113 -20.16 -22.32 6.56
N TYR A 114 -21.49 -22.39 6.48
CA TYR A 114 -22.33 -21.28 6.02
C TYR A 114 -22.20 -20.06 6.93
N ARG A 115 -22.11 -20.25 8.24
CA ARG A 115 -21.92 -19.17 9.23
C ARG A 115 -20.61 -18.40 9.08
N ILE A 116 -19.61 -18.96 8.39
CA ILE A 116 -18.37 -18.22 8.05
C ILE A 116 -18.67 -17.02 7.14
N GLY A 117 -19.73 -17.11 6.32
CA GLY A 117 -20.15 -16.02 5.44
C GLY A 117 -19.12 -15.72 4.35
N LEU A 118 -18.59 -16.76 3.71
CA LEU A 118 -17.80 -16.67 2.49
C LEU A 118 -18.75 -16.62 1.28
N ASN A 119 -18.59 -15.62 0.42
CA ASN A 119 -19.31 -15.55 -0.85
C ASN A 119 -18.29 -15.67 -2.00
N VAL A 120 -18.24 -16.86 -2.61
CA VAL A 120 -17.26 -17.20 -3.62
C VAL A 120 -17.95 -17.64 -4.91
N GLU A 121 -17.93 -16.78 -5.92
CA GLU A 121 -18.56 -17.03 -7.23
C GLU A 121 -17.54 -17.03 -8.38
N LYS A 122 -16.44 -16.27 -8.24
CA LYS A 122 -15.40 -16.13 -9.26
C LYS A 122 -14.29 -17.18 -9.10
N GLU A 123 -13.30 -17.16 -9.97
CA GLU A 123 -12.08 -17.98 -9.84
C GLU A 123 -11.24 -17.54 -8.65
N SER A 124 -10.47 -18.47 -8.05
CA SER A 124 -9.62 -18.16 -6.90
C SER A 124 -8.61 -17.04 -7.15
N SER A 125 -8.06 -16.96 -8.36
CA SER A 125 -7.20 -15.86 -8.84
C SER A 125 -7.80 -14.48 -8.60
N PHE A 126 -9.10 -14.30 -8.85
CA PHE A 126 -9.81 -13.04 -8.64
C PHE A 126 -9.71 -12.61 -7.18
N TYR A 127 -10.01 -13.50 -6.23
CA TYR A 127 -9.99 -13.20 -4.80
C TYR A 127 -8.57 -12.91 -4.29
N TYR A 128 -7.56 -13.67 -4.72
CA TYR A 128 -6.17 -13.41 -4.36
C TYR A 128 -5.67 -12.06 -4.90
N MET A 129 -6.18 -11.64 -6.06
CA MET A 129 -5.77 -10.39 -6.70
C MET A 129 -6.62 -9.17 -6.32
N HIS A 130 -7.87 -9.35 -5.86
CA HIS A 130 -8.84 -8.25 -5.70
C HIS A 130 -9.43 -8.15 -4.29
N GLU A 131 -9.73 -9.27 -3.64
CA GLU A 131 -10.33 -9.28 -2.29
C GLU A 131 -9.27 -9.32 -1.18
N MET A 132 -8.15 -9.99 -1.44
CA MET A 132 -7.00 -10.12 -0.54
C MET A 132 -5.82 -9.27 -1.04
N GLN A 133 -6.09 -8.04 -1.47
CA GLN A 133 -5.03 -7.13 -1.89
C GLN A 133 -4.21 -6.64 -0.70
N PRO A 134 -2.87 -6.79 -0.74
CA PRO A 134 -2.03 -6.17 0.26
C PRO A 134 -1.77 -4.70 -0.05
N TYR A 135 -1.48 -3.93 0.99
CA TYR A 135 -0.74 -2.68 0.88
C TYR A 135 0.74 -3.00 0.64
N ILE A 136 1.35 -2.36 -0.36
CA ILE A 136 2.70 -2.69 -0.80
C ILE A 136 3.60 -1.47 -0.69
N ARG A 137 4.84 -1.68 -0.25
CA ARG A 137 5.91 -0.69 -0.35
C ARG A 137 7.28 -1.35 -0.61
N PRO A 138 8.20 -0.70 -1.34
CA PRO A 138 9.61 -1.06 -1.31
C PRO A 138 10.19 -0.97 0.10
N ILE A 139 11.11 -1.87 0.45
CA ILE A 139 11.68 -1.96 1.81
C ILE A 139 12.44 -0.70 2.26
N PHE A 140 12.92 0.13 1.33
CA PHE A 140 13.76 1.28 1.66
C PHE A 140 12.98 2.55 2.06
N PHE A 141 11.65 2.62 1.90
CA PHE A 141 10.81 3.74 2.37
C PHE A 141 9.45 3.26 2.85
N ASP A 142 8.67 4.12 3.51
CA ASP A 142 7.55 3.68 4.35
C ASP A 142 6.14 3.92 3.78
N THR A 143 6.02 4.64 2.67
CA THR A 143 4.74 4.90 1.98
C THR A 143 4.18 3.65 1.30
N TYR A 144 2.95 3.27 1.63
CA TYR A 144 2.25 2.14 1.01
C TYR A 144 1.34 2.58 -0.14
N ILE A 145 1.14 1.70 -1.12
CA ILE A 145 0.08 1.82 -2.12
C ILE A 145 -0.70 0.52 -2.29
N GLN A 146 -1.94 0.62 -2.75
CA GLN A 146 -2.65 -0.49 -3.38
C GLN A 146 -2.31 -0.54 -4.87
N PHE A 147 -1.87 -1.71 -5.36
CA PHE A 147 -1.35 -1.87 -6.72
C PHE A 147 -2.41 -2.11 -7.79
N SER A 148 -3.67 -2.27 -7.39
CA SER A 148 -4.76 -2.54 -8.31
C SER A 148 -5.99 -1.74 -7.86
N PRO A 149 -6.76 -1.18 -8.80
CA PRO A 149 -8.01 -0.53 -8.46
C PRO A 149 -9.04 -1.59 -7.99
N PRO A 150 -10.08 -1.17 -7.24
CA PRO A 150 -11.21 -2.02 -6.91
C PRO A 150 -11.89 -2.63 -8.15
N GLY A 151 -12.53 -3.79 -8.00
CA GLY A 151 -13.18 -4.50 -9.11
C GLY A 151 -14.38 -3.77 -9.74
N ASP A 152 -14.91 -2.75 -9.07
CA ASP A 152 -16.00 -1.90 -9.53
C ASP A 152 -15.51 -0.53 -10.05
N ALA A 153 -14.20 -0.35 -10.21
CA ALA A 153 -13.60 0.86 -10.74
C ALA A 153 -13.76 0.94 -12.26
N VAL A 154 -14.45 1.98 -12.71
CA VAL A 154 -14.66 2.31 -14.13
C VAL A 154 -13.67 3.39 -14.53
N PHE A 155 -12.84 3.10 -15.54
CA PHE A 155 -11.81 4.01 -16.02
C PHE A 155 -12.39 5.29 -16.62
N ILE A 156 -11.84 6.45 -16.23
CA ILE A 156 -12.20 7.77 -16.75
C ILE A 156 -11.10 8.29 -17.68
N LYS A 157 -9.88 8.42 -17.16
CA LYS A 157 -8.79 9.11 -17.85
C LYS A 157 -7.41 8.66 -17.36
N LYS A 158 -6.41 8.73 -18.24
CA LYS A 158 -4.99 8.49 -17.92
C LYS A 158 -4.11 9.62 -18.45
N TYR A 159 -3.08 9.99 -17.70
CA TYR A 159 -2.07 10.97 -18.13
C TYR A 159 -0.76 10.78 -17.34
N GLU A 160 0.29 11.49 -17.74
CA GLU A 160 1.61 11.45 -17.07
C GLU A 160 1.89 12.76 -16.33
N VAL A 161 2.53 12.65 -15.17
CA VAL A 161 2.98 13.76 -14.33
C VAL A 161 4.46 13.58 -14.01
N GLY A 162 5.18 14.68 -13.84
CA GLY A 162 6.54 14.68 -13.28
C GLY A 162 7.58 15.33 -14.20
N LYS A 163 8.69 15.77 -13.60
CA LYS A 163 9.88 16.27 -14.31
C LYS A 163 10.99 15.25 -14.14
N GLY A 164 11.33 14.53 -15.21
CA GLY A 164 12.32 13.44 -15.18
C GLY A 164 11.70 12.09 -14.82
N ARG A 165 11.20 11.93 -13.59
CA ARG A 165 10.47 10.72 -13.16
C ARG A 165 9.00 10.85 -13.54
N LYS A 166 8.61 10.20 -14.64
CA LYS A 166 7.21 10.19 -15.08
C LYS A 166 6.40 9.21 -14.22
N MET A 167 5.38 9.71 -13.56
CA MET A 167 4.37 8.94 -12.85
C MET A 167 3.09 8.91 -13.69
N GLN A 168 2.57 7.71 -13.94
CA GLN A 168 1.28 7.56 -14.61
C GLN A 168 0.16 7.73 -13.58
N VAL A 169 -0.80 8.59 -13.92
CA VAL A 169 -2.01 8.83 -13.15
C VAL A 169 -3.19 8.28 -13.93
N SER A 170 -4.03 7.49 -13.27
CA SER A 170 -5.29 7.00 -13.81
C SER A 170 -6.43 7.42 -12.87
N LEU A 171 -7.51 7.93 -13.45
CA LEU A 171 -8.71 8.35 -12.72
C LEU A 171 -9.81 7.34 -12.98
N TYR A 172 -10.52 6.96 -11.92
CA TYR A 172 -11.65 6.03 -11.98
C TYR A 172 -12.87 6.60 -11.26
N SER A 173 -14.07 6.21 -11.69
CA SER A 173 -15.31 6.32 -10.90
C SER A 173 -15.64 4.93 -10.34
N LEU A 174 -16.14 4.84 -9.12
CA LEU A 174 -16.61 3.56 -8.59
C LEU A 174 -18.07 3.34 -8.99
N SER A 175 -18.44 2.16 -9.46
CA SER A 175 -19.83 1.89 -9.85
C SER A 175 -20.73 1.59 -8.65
N THR A 176 -20.16 1.16 -7.52
CA THR A 176 -20.94 0.85 -6.29
C THR A 176 -21.03 2.02 -5.31
N LYS A 177 -20.21 3.06 -5.50
CA LYS A 177 -20.10 4.22 -4.60
C LYS A 177 -19.98 5.52 -5.41
N PRO A 178 -20.44 6.66 -4.88
CA PRO A 178 -20.28 7.95 -5.56
C PRO A 178 -18.83 8.47 -5.60
N GLU A 179 -17.93 7.83 -4.86
CA GLU A 179 -16.51 8.20 -4.78
C GLU A 179 -15.78 7.99 -6.11
N LYS A 180 -14.79 8.85 -6.37
CA LYS A 180 -13.84 8.70 -7.47
C LYS A 180 -12.46 8.35 -6.92
N MET A 181 -11.66 7.67 -7.73
CA MET A 181 -10.34 7.18 -7.34
C MET A 181 -9.22 7.81 -8.18
N TYR A 182 -8.26 8.44 -7.50
CA TYR A 182 -7.00 8.93 -8.06
C TYR A 182 -5.94 7.85 -7.86
N PHE A 183 -5.60 7.14 -8.93
CA PHE A 183 -4.76 5.96 -8.86
C PHE A 183 -3.39 6.22 -9.49
N VAL A 184 -2.33 5.90 -8.75
CA VAL A 184 -0.93 6.04 -9.21
C VAL A 184 -0.08 4.84 -8.87
N ILE A 185 0.86 4.52 -9.76
CA ILE A 185 1.96 3.59 -9.45
C ILE A 185 3.26 4.32 -9.81
N PRO A 186 3.94 4.93 -8.82
CA PRO A 186 5.20 5.61 -9.05
C PRO A 186 6.27 4.61 -9.56
N PRO A 187 7.22 5.04 -10.40
CA PRO A 187 8.19 4.14 -11.03
C PRO A 187 9.06 3.36 -10.03
N GLU A 188 9.32 3.91 -8.85
CA GLU A 188 10.03 3.27 -7.73
C GLU A 188 9.36 1.97 -7.23
N TYR A 189 8.06 1.82 -7.44
CA TYR A 189 7.31 0.61 -7.09
C TYR A 189 7.46 -0.51 -8.13
N ASN A 190 8.03 -0.21 -9.30
CA ASN A 190 8.30 -1.16 -10.37
C ASN A 190 9.81 -1.39 -10.57
N LEU A 191 10.66 -0.96 -9.62
CA LEU A 191 12.09 -1.18 -9.73
C LEU A 191 12.43 -2.67 -9.63
N PRO A 192 13.46 -3.12 -10.38
CA PRO A 192 14.02 -4.45 -10.21
C PRO A 192 14.45 -4.72 -8.78
N ALA A 193 14.33 -5.99 -8.37
CA ALA A 193 14.67 -6.47 -7.04
C ALA A 193 16.10 -6.09 -6.61
N GLU A 194 17.05 -6.15 -7.54
CA GLU A 194 18.46 -5.83 -7.31
C GLU A 194 18.68 -4.35 -7.00
N GLU A 195 17.96 -3.46 -7.67
CA GLU A 195 18.07 -2.02 -7.45
C GLU A 195 17.40 -1.59 -6.14
N ILE A 196 16.31 -2.24 -5.73
CA ILE A 196 15.71 -1.99 -4.42
C ILE A 196 16.66 -2.44 -3.31
N LYS A 197 17.31 -3.60 -3.46
CA LYS A 197 18.36 -4.06 -2.54
C LYS A 197 19.53 -3.08 -2.49
N LEU A 198 19.92 -2.53 -3.64
CA LEU A 198 20.96 -1.51 -3.73
C LEU A 198 20.56 -0.25 -2.93
N LEU A 199 19.36 0.29 -3.14
CA LEU A 199 18.85 1.44 -2.38
C LEU A 199 18.73 1.16 -0.88
N GLN A 200 18.35 -0.06 -0.49
CA GLN A 200 18.35 -0.48 0.91
C GLN A 200 19.77 -0.45 1.51
N LYS A 201 20.78 -0.98 0.82
CA LYS A 201 22.18 -0.92 1.27
C LYS A 201 22.70 0.51 1.42
N VAL A 202 22.31 1.40 0.50
CA VAL A 202 22.65 2.84 0.60
C VAL A 202 22.00 3.46 1.85
N LYS A 203 20.74 3.13 2.15
CA LYS A 203 20.05 3.57 3.37
C LYS A 203 20.75 3.07 4.64
N GLU A 204 21.17 1.81 4.66
CA GLU A 204 21.91 1.23 5.79
C GLU A 204 23.28 1.88 5.99
N LYS A 205 23.99 2.21 4.91
CA LYS A 205 25.27 2.94 4.99
C LYS A 205 25.10 4.36 5.51
N LEU A 206 24.04 5.06 5.09
CA LEU A 206 23.69 6.37 5.62
C LEU A 206 23.39 6.33 7.12
N ALA A 207 22.63 5.33 7.58
CA ALA A 207 22.31 5.16 8.99
C ALA A 207 23.56 4.96 9.86
N LYS A 208 24.59 4.28 9.33
CA LYS A 208 25.88 4.08 10.00
C LYS A 208 26.79 5.32 9.98
N HIS A 209 26.71 6.12 8.91
CA HIS A 209 27.55 7.29 8.71
C HIS A 209 26.69 8.55 8.63
N ARG A 210 26.18 8.99 9.80
CA ARG A 210 25.41 10.22 9.88
C ARG A 210 26.33 11.41 9.54
N PRO A 211 25.97 12.23 8.53
CA PRO A 211 26.77 13.40 8.15
C PRO A 211 26.94 14.37 9.32
N GLN A 212 28.14 14.91 9.50
CA GLN A 212 28.43 15.99 10.47
C GLN A 212 28.58 17.37 9.81
N ASP A 213 28.52 17.45 8.48
CA ASP A 213 28.77 18.68 7.73
C ASP A 213 27.65 19.71 7.89
N THR A 214 28.00 21.01 7.86
CA THR A 214 27.03 22.12 7.99
C THR A 214 25.95 22.12 6.90
N SER A 215 26.25 21.64 5.70
CA SER A 215 25.27 21.49 4.61
C SER A 215 24.14 20.49 4.90
N PHE A 216 24.33 19.60 5.89
CA PHE A 216 23.28 18.73 6.40
C PHE A 216 22.24 19.49 7.23
N MET A 217 22.64 20.60 7.86
CA MET A 217 21.77 21.40 8.72
C MET A 217 20.87 22.36 7.94
N ASP A 218 21.22 22.69 6.69
CA ASP A 218 20.38 23.49 5.82
C ASP A 218 19.22 22.64 5.23
N PRO A 219 17.97 22.92 5.63
CA PRO A 219 16.83 22.14 5.16
C PRO A 219 16.62 22.24 3.64
N GLU A 220 16.99 23.37 3.02
CA GLU A 220 16.82 23.59 1.58
C GLU A 220 17.86 22.82 0.76
N ALA A 221 19.14 22.88 1.13
CA ALA A 221 20.21 22.17 0.44
C ALA A 221 20.26 20.66 0.74
N SER A 222 19.62 20.21 1.82
CA SER A 222 19.70 18.82 2.26
C SER A 222 19.35 17.80 1.17
N ARG A 223 18.30 18.03 0.37
CA ARG A 223 17.89 17.10 -0.70
C ARG A 223 19.02 16.86 -1.71
N ASP A 224 19.72 17.92 -2.11
CA ASP A 224 20.83 17.84 -3.07
C ASP A 224 22.08 17.19 -2.45
N TYR A 225 22.30 17.39 -1.15
CA TYR A 225 23.31 16.64 -0.41
C TYR A 225 23.02 15.12 -0.48
N PHE A 226 21.82 14.69 -0.09
CA PHE A 226 21.46 13.27 -0.09
C PHE A 226 21.45 12.66 -1.49
N LYS A 227 21.10 13.43 -2.51
CA LYS A 227 21.22 12.99 -3.91
C LYS A 227 22.67 12.71 -4.28
N ARG A 228 23.60 13.62 -3.96
CA ARG A 228 25.04 13.43 -4.23
C ARG A 228 25.62 12.26 -3.45
N PHE A 229 25.27 12.14 -2.16
CA PHE A 229 25.65 10.99 -1.33
C PHE A 229 25.18 9.68 -1.96
N ALA A 230 23.89 9.59 -2.29
CA ALA A 230 23.31 8.39 -2.89
C ALA A 230 23.98 8.06 -4.23
N LYS A 231 24.22 9.05 -5.09
CA LYS A 231 24.90 8.85 -6.38
C LYS A 231 26.28 8.21 -6.20
N ASN A 232 27.08 8.69 -5.25
CA ASN A 232 28.41 8.15 -4.98
C ASN A 232 28.34 6.72 -4.42
N GLU A 233 27.43 6.48 -3.48
CA GLU A 233 27.32 5.19 -2.81
C GLU A 233 26.68 4.11 -3.70
N ILE A 234 25.70 4.49 -4.53
CA ILE A 234 25.12 3.64 -5.58
C ILE A 234 26.21 3.18 -6.53
N LYS A 235 27.04 4.12 -7.02
CA LYS A 235 28.15 3.78 -7.93
C LYS A 235 29.11 2.78 -7.29
N ARG A 236 29.53 3.05 -6.06
CA ARG A 236 30.47 2.18 -5.33
C ARG A 236 29.92 0.77 -5.12
N ILE A 237 28.68 0.64 -4.63
CA ILE A 237 28.07 -0.68 -4.40
C ILE A 237 27.84 -1.41 -5.73
N ALA A 238 27.41 -0.70 -6.77
CA ALA A 238 27.23 -1.28 -8.09
C ALA A 238 28.55 -1.85 -8.64
N ASP A 239 29.66 -1.12 -8.49
CA ASP A 239 31.00 -1.59 -8.86
C ASP A 239 31.43 -2.82 -8.02
N GLU A 240 31.18 -2.82 -6.70
CA GLU A 240 31.47 -3.93 -5.78
C GLU A 240 30.67 -5.22 -6.15
N GLU A 241 29.42 -5.06 -6.56
CA GLU A 241 28.51 -6.17 -6.89
C GLU A 241 28.47 -6.51 -8.38
N LYS A 242 29.32 -5.87 -9.20
CA LYS A 242 29.37 -6.03 -10.66
C LYS A 242 28.02 -5.81 -11.34
N MET A 243 27.24 -4.85 -10.84
CA MET A 243 25.97 -4.43 -11.43
C MET A 243 26.22 -3.40 -12.54
N GLU A 244 25.77 -3.71 -13.76
CA GLU A 244 25.87 -2.77 -14.88
C GLU A 244 24.76 -1.71 -14.81
N LEU A 245 25.08 -0.53 -14.26
CA LEU A 245 24.16 0.61 -14.19
C LEU A 245 24.67 1.78 -15.05
N GLY A 246 23.87 2.18 -16.04
CA GLY A 246 24.13 3.39 -16.81
C GLY A 246 24.00 4.67 -15.97
N MET A 247 24.65 5.76 -16.40
CA MET A 247 24.66 7.03 -15.66
C MET A 247 23.25 7.59 -15.41
N GLU A 248 22.35 7.49 -16.39
CA GLU A 248 20.95 7.92 -16.23
C GLU A 248 20.20 7.11 -15.16
N ARG A 249 20.50 5.81 -15.05
CA ARG A 249 19.90 4.93 -14.06
C ARG A 249 20.39 5.27 -12.65
N ILE A 250 21.69 5.53 -12.49
CA ILE A 250 22.27 6.00 -11.23
C ILE A 250 21.64 7.35 -10.83
N GLU A 251 21.50 8.29 -11.76
CA GLU A 251 20.84 9.57 -11.51
C GLU A 251 19.39 9.38 -11.03
N MET A 252 18.62 8.53 -11.72
CA MET A 252 17.24 8.22 -11.34
C MET A 252 17.17 7.60 -9.93
N LEU A 253 17.99 6.59 -9.64
CA LEU A 253 18.02 5.92 -8.33
C LEU A 253 18.45 6.88 -7.21
N SER A 254 19.43 7.74 -7.46
CA SER A 254 19.86 8.77 -6.51
C SER A 254 18.77 9.81 -6.24
N ASP A 255 17.98 10.18 -7.25
CA ASP A 255 16.85 11.10 -7.08
C ASP A 255 15.70 10.46 -6.30
N ILE A 256 15.39 9.19 -6.57
CA ILE A 256 14.42 8.39 -5.80
C ILE A 256 14.87 8.30 -4.33
N PHE A 257 16.14 7.99 -4.08
CA PHE A 257 16.67 7.92 -2.72
C PHE A 257 16.53 9.26 -1.99
N ALA A 258 16.92 10.36 -2.63
CA ALA A 258 16.84 11.70 -2.07
C ALA A 258 15.38 12.11 -1.79
N LYS A 259 14.45 11.78 -2.69
CA LYS A 259 13.01 12.04 -2.54
C LYS A 259 12.45 11.46 -1.23
N TYR A 260 12.81 10.22 -0.88
CA TYR A 260 12.28 9.55 0.31
C TYR A 260 13.11 9.73 1.59
N THR A 261 14.37 10.17 1.47
CA THR A 261 15.24 10.43 2.63
C THR A 261 15.15 11.88 3.08
N ALA A 262 14.98 12.78 2.12
CA ALA A 262 15.15 14.22 2.34
C ALA A 262 14.14 15.11 1.62
N GLY A 263 13.45 14.56 0.63
CA GLY A 263 12.30 15.20 0.02
C GLY A 263 11.02 14.98 0.82
N PHE A 264 9.90 15.18 0.15
CA PHE A 264 8.56 14.98 0.70
C PHE A 264 7.97 13.60 0.34
N GLY A 265 8.82 12.62 -0.01
CA GLY A 265 8.34 11.32 -0.47
C GLY A 265 7.36 11.46 -1.64
N LEU A 266 6.31 10.63 -1.66
CA LEU A 266 5.33 10.63 -2.74
C LEU A 266 4.56 11.95 -2.91
N LEU A 267 4.51 12.78 -1.86
CA LEU A 267 3.90 14.11 -1.94
C LEU A 267 4.58 15.00 -2.99
N GLU A 268 5.90 14.84 -3.24
CA GLU A 268 6.58 15.61 -4.30
C GLU A 268 5.92 15.39 -5.67
N ASP A 269 5.60 14.14 -6.01
CA ASP A 269 5.04 13.79 -7.31
C ASP A 269 3.60 14.30 -7.45
N LEU A 270 2.82 14.28 -6.36
CA LEU A 270 1.48 14.87 -6.32
C LEU A 270 1.52 16.39 -6.48
N LEU A 271 2.48 17.06 -5.83
CA LEU A 271 2.66 18.50 -5.94
C LEU A 271 3.13 18.95 -7.34
N TYR A 272 3.70 18.04 -8.14
CA TYR A 272 4.01 18.31 -9.54
C TYR A 272 2.79 18.20 -10.47
N ASP A 273 1.70 17.53 -10.07
CA ASP A 273 0.49 17.45 -10.88
C ASP A 273 -0.23 18.80 -10.89
N LYS A 274 -0.26 19.46 -12.04
CA LYS A 274 -0.90 20.76 -12.26
C LYS A 274 -2.42 20.75 -12.02
N ASN A 275 -3.06 19.58 -12.10
CA ASN A 275 -4.50 19.45 -11.92
C ASN A 275 -4.90 19.26 -10.45
N VAL A 276 -3.96 18.92 -9.57
CA VAL A 276 -4.21 18.81 -8.12
C VAL A 276 -4.25 20.19 -7.49
N GLN A 277 -5.33 20.51 -6.78
CA GLN A 277 -5.47 21.72 -5.97
C GLN A 277 -5.16 21.47 -4.52
N ASP A 278 -5.84 20.50 -3.90
CA ASP A 278 -5.73 20.22 -2.48
C ASP A 278 -5.35 18.76 -2.25
N ILE A 279 -4.58 18.53 -1.19
CA ILE A 279 -4.14 17.22 -0.73
C ILE A 279 -4.41 17.16 0.77
N TYR A 280 -5.16 16.16 1.22
CA TYR A 280 -5.48 15.95 2.62
C TYR A 280 -4.89 14.63 3.11
N ILE A 281 -4.15 14.70 4.21
CA ILE A 281 -3.58 13.57 4.93
C ILE A 281 -4.28 13.53 6.29
N ASN A 282 -5.24 12.63 6.44
CA ASN A 282 -6.11 12.55 7.61
C ASN A 282 -5.61 11.52 8.62
N ALA A 283 -5.59 11.88 9.91
CA ALA A 283 -5.26 10.96 10.98
C ALA A 283 -6.46 10.06 11.35
N PRO A 284 -6.26 8.76 11.65
CA PRO A 284 -5.01 8.01 11.60
C PRO A 284 -4.68 7.61 10.16
N VAL A 285 -3.44 7.84 9.72
CA VAL A 285 -3.02 7.62 8.32
C VAL A 285 -2.96 6.15 7.91
N THR A 286 -2.86 5.25 8.87
CA THR A 286 -2.85 3.79 8.63
C THR A 286 -4.15 3.27 8.04
N ASN A 287 -5.28 3.92 8.34
CA ASN A 287 -6.62 3.48 7.91
C ASN A 287 -7.28 4.45 6.93
N ASN A 288 -6.63 5.55 6.59
CA ASN A 288 -7.17 6.58 5.71
C ASN A 288 -6.26 6.76 4.50
N PRO A 289 -6.76 6.57 3.27
CA PRO A 289 -6.00 6.93 2.09
C PRO A 289 -5.80 8.45 2.05
N LEU A 290 -4.79 8.88 1.32
CA LEU A 290 -4.61 10.29 1.01
C LEU A 290 -5.76 10.76 0.09
N HIS A 291 -6.38 11.90 0.40
CA HIS A 291 -7.47 12.48 -0.40
C HIS A 291 -6.97 13.65 -1.24
N ILE A 292 -7.47 13.75 -2.46
CA ILE A 292 -6.98 14.71 -3.46
C ILE A 292 -8.18 15.46 -4.05
N VAL A 293 -8.06 16.78 -4.16
CA VAL A 293 -8.97 17.57 -5.00
C VAL A 293 -8.32 17.78 -6.35
N TRP A 294 -8.87 17.16 -7.37
CA TRP A 294 -8.41 17.21 -8.75
C TRP A 294 -9.44 17.95 -9.61
N ASN A 295 -9.04 19.06 -10.23
CA ASN A 295 -9.93 19.94 -11.01
C ASN A 295 -11.30 20.24 -10.35
N GLY A 296 -11.30 20.49 -9.04
CA GLY A 296 -12.47 20.85 -8.25
C GLY A 296 -13.27 19.66 -7.71
N GLU A 297 -12.91 18.43 -8.06
CA GLU A 297 -13.58 17.21 -7.63
C GLU A 297 -12.75 16.43 -6.62
N GLU A 298 -13.40 15.83 -5.64
CA GLU A 298 -12.75 15.00 -4.62
C GLU A 298 -12.49 13.57 -5.13
N TYR A 299 -11.28 13.09 -4.88
CA TYR A 299 -10.84 11.73 -5.17
C TYR A 299 -10.20 11.11 -3.92
N THR A 300 -10.55 9.85 -3.63
CA THR A 300 -9.75 8.99 -2.76
C THR A 300 -8.55 8.47 -3.56
N SER A 301 -7.39 8.31 -2.94
CA SER A 301 -6.23 7.73 -3.65
C SER A 301 -5.94 6.29 -3.24
N ASN A 302 -5.08 5.62 -4.00
CA ASN A 302 -4.52 4.33 -3.61
C ASN A 302 -3.29 4.46 -2.68
N ILE A 303 -3.02 5.65 -2.13
CA ILE A 303 -1.82 5.97 -1.36
C ILE A 303 -2.14 6.00 0.13
N TYR A 304 -1.32 5.29 0.92
CA TYR A 304 -1.46 5.19 2.37
C TYR A 304 -0.13 5.56 3.03
N PHE A 305 -0.12 6.66 3.77
CA PHE A 305 1.07 7.08 4.52
C PHE A 305 1.17 6.27 5.82
N SER A 306 2.39 5.89 6.16
CA SER A 306 2.71 5.37 7.48
C SER A 306 2.84 6.52 8.50
N GLU A 307 2.84 6.16 9.78
CA GLU A 307 3.15 7.12 10.86
C GLU A 307 4.56 7.72 10.66
N ASN A 308 5.54 6.91 10.23
CA ASN A 308 6.88 7.38 9.90
C ASN A 308 6.90 8.42 8.75
N ASP A 309 6.08 8.25 7.71
CA ASP A 309 6.00 9.23 6.61
C ASP A 309 5.51 10.59 7.14
N VAL A 310 4.45 10.56 7.96
CA VAL A 310 3.85 11.74 8.57
C VAL A 310 4.82 12.43 9.54
N GLU A 311 5.54 11.67 10.36
CA GLU A 311 6.58 12.19 11.25
C GLU A 311 7.75 12.80 10.48
N ALA A 312 8.19 12.14 9.40
CA ALA A 312 9.24 12.67 8.52
C ALA A 312 8.81 13.99 7.87
N LEU A 313 7.58 14.06 7.34
CA LEU A 313 7.00 15.29 6.78
C LEU A 313 6.87 16.39 7.84
N SER A 314 6.36 16.05 9.02
CA SER A 314 6.25 16.96 10.17
C SER A 314 7.61 17.56 10.55
N SER A 315 8.64 16.71 10.70
CA SER A 315 9.99 17.15 11.00
C SER A 315 10.55 18.04 9.89
N ARG A 316 10.28 17.70 8.63
CA ARG A 316 10.69 18.49 7.46
C ARG A 316 10.05 19.87 7.41
N PHE A 317 8.73 19.95 7.55
CA PHE A 317 8.01 21.21 7.54
C PHE A 317 8.36 22.09 8.75
N ARG A 318 8.55 21.50 9.92
CA ARG A 318 9.09 22.19 11.11
C ARG A 318 10.48 22.80 10.81
N SER A 319 11.36 22.01 10.20
CA SER A 319 12.71 22.47 9.87
C SER A 319 12.72 23.57 8.81
N LEU A 320 11.88 23.48 7.77
CA LEU A 320 11.80 24.47 6.69
C LEU A 320 11.12 25.77 7.15
N SER A 321 10.09 25.66 7.99
CA SER A 321 9.36 26.84 8.49
C SER A 321 10.12 27.62 9.57
N GLY A 322 11.09 27.00 10.24
CA GLY A 322 11.74 27.56 11.43
C GLY A 322 10.80 27.71 12.62
N ARG A 323 9.59 27.12 12.58
CA ARG A 323 8.56 27.23 13.63
C ARG A 323 8.48 25.94 14.43
N PRO A 324 8.16 26.00 15.73
CA PRO A 324 7.90 24.80 16.51
C PRO A 324 6.62 24.10 16.02
N PHE A 325 6.61 22.78 16.11
CA PHE A 325 5.42 21.95 15.93
C PHE A 325 5.52 20.78 16.90
N SER A 326 4.68 20.80 17.93
CA SER A 326 4.74 19.90 19.10
C SER A 326 3.39 19.92 19.83
N GLU A 327 3.21 19.13 20.89
CA GLU A 327 1.96 19.17 21.66
C GLU A 327 1.65 20.54 22.28
N ALA A 328 2.69 21.31 22.65
CA ALA A 328 2.54 22.67 23.16
C ALA A 328 2.29 23.70 22.05
N SER A 329 2.58 23.38 20.80
CA SER A 329 2.35 24.22 19.63
C SER A 329 1.81 23.34 18.49
N PRO A 330 0.54 22.91 18.59
CA PRO A 330 0.01 21.79 17.80
C PRO A 330 -0.48 22.21 16.42
N ILE A 331 -0.12 23.41 15.96
CA ILE A 331 -0.51 23.96 14.66
C ILE A 331 0.75 24.44 13.96
N LEU A 332 0.92 24.03 12.71
CA LEU A 332 1.95 24.54 11.81
C LEU A 332 1.28 25.11 10.56
N ASP A 333 1.72 26.29 10.14
CA ASP A 333 1.29 26.92 8.89
C ASP A 333 2.53 27.51 8.21
N MET A 334 2.78 27.08 6.97
CA MET A 334 3.93 27.52 6.18
C MET A 334 3.63 27.58 4.68
N GLY A 335 4.34 28.47 4.00
CA GLY A 335 4.47 28.45 2.55
C GLY A 335 5.53 27.42 2.12
N LEU A 336 5.30 26.78 0.98
CA LEU A 336 6.24 25.90 0.30
C LEU A 336 6.40 26.42 -1.14
N GLU A 337 7.26 27.42 -1.28
CA GLU A 337 7.42 28.27 -2.46
C GLU A 337 7.80 27.44 -3.69
N LYS A 338 8.70 26.47 -3.51
CA LYS A 338 9.15 25.54 -4.58
C LYS A 338 7.99 24.88 -5.32
N TYR A 339 6.91 24.55 -4.60
CA TYR A 339 5.72 23.90 -5.15
C TYR A 339 4.53 24.84 -5.27
N LYS A 340 4.71 26.14 -4.94
CA LYS A 340 3.63 27.13 -4.82
C LYS A 340 2.46 26.58 -4.01
N ALA A 341 2.77 25.97 -2.87
CA ALA A 341 1.77 25.37 -1.98
C ALA A 341 1.82 26.05 -0.61
N ARG A 342 0.72 25.97 0.13
CA ARG A 342 0.65 26.29 1.55
C ARG A 342 0.28 25.02 2.29
N ILE A 343 0.94 24.78 3.41
CA ILE A 343 0.73 23.61 4.24
C ILE A 343 0.19 24.08 5.57
N ALA A 344 -0.93 23.50 5.98
CA ALA A 344 -1.41 23.52 7.35
C ALA A 344 -1.25 22.12 7.95
N ALA A 345 -0.69 22.03 9.15
CA ALA A 345 -0.60 20.80 9.92
C ALA A 345 -1.21 20.98 11.29
N ILE A 346 -1.83 19.93 11.80
CA ILE A 346 -2.32 19.85 13.18
C ILE A 346 -1.80 18.57 13.85
N SER A 347 -1.48 18.63 15.14
CA SER A 347 -1.05 17.48 15.95
C SER A 347 -1.89 17.33 17.23
N SER A 348 -1.60 16.32 18.04
CA SER A 348 -2.10 16.21 19.42
C SER A 348 -1.88 17.53 20.17
N PRO A 349 -2.84 18.03 20.98
CA PRO A 349 -4.12 17.40 21.33
C PRO A 349 -5.27 17.67 20.34
N LEU A 350 -5.09 18.52 19.33
CA LEU A 350 -6.16 18.90 18.39
C LEU A 350 -6.60 17.73 17.49
N THR A 351 -5.66 16.83 17.18
CA THR A 351 -5.93 15.57 16.49
C THR A 351 -5.38 14.41 17.34
N PRO A 352 -6.22 13.76 18.15
CA PRO A 352 -5.77 12.74 19.09
C PRO A 352 -5.34 11.44 18.40
N LYS A 353 -5.67 11.25 17.11
CA LYS A 353 -5.38 10.03 16.35
C LYS A 353 -4.08 10.11 15.53
N GLY A 354 -3.27 11.16 15.71
CA GLY A 354 -2.02 11.39 14.98
C GLY A 354 -1.99 12.75 14.27
N ILE A 355 -0.91 13.05 13.57
CA ILE A 355 -0.76 14.32 12.84
C ILE A 355 -1.58 14.29 11.53
N ALA A 356 -2.21 15.40 11.20
CA ALA A 356 -2.94 15.59 9.94
C ALA A 356 -2.40 16.81 9.17
N PHE A 357 -2.50 16.75 7.84
CA PHE A 357 -2.07 17.83 6.96
C PHE A 357 -3.16 18.21 5.96
N ALA A 358 -3.27 19.50 5.68
CA ALA A 358 -3.96 20.04 4.52
C ALA A 358 -2.95 20.83 3.68
N ILE A 359 -2.72 20.40 2.45
CA ILE A 359 -1.82 21.08 1.52
C ILE A 359 -2.66 21.66 0.39
N ARG A 360 -2.58 22.99 0.21
CA ARG A 360 -3.30 23.72 -0.83
C ARG A 360 -2.31 24.35 -1.80
N ARG A 361 -2.46 24.04 -3.09
CA ARG A 361 -1.67 24.65 -4.15
C ARG A 361 -2.30 25.96 -4.58
N HIS A 362 -1.45 26.96 -4.80
CA HIS A 362 -1.87 28.19 -5.43
C HIS A 362 -2.17 27.92 -6.90
N SER A 363 -3.31 28.45 -7.37
CA SER A 363 -3.65 28.40 -8.79
C SER A 363 -2.51 29.00 -9.62
N MET A 364 -2.08 28.28 -10.66
CA MET A 364 -1.07 28.79 -11.59
C MET A 364 -1.61 29.98 -12.39
N THR A 365 -2.93 30.08 -12.58
CA THR A 365 -3.58 31.22 -13.22
C THR A 365 -4.24 32.08 -12.15
N PRO A 366 -3.80 33.33 -11.95
CA PRO A 366 -4.45 34.22 -10.99
C PRO A 366 -5.93 34.41 -11.35
N TRP A 367 -6.74 34.69 -10.33
CA TRP A 367 -8.11 35.14 -10.55
C TRP A 367 -8.04 36.51 -11.23
N THR A 368 -8.54 36.58 -12.45
CA THR A 368 -8.71 37.84 -13.19
C THR A 368 -10.16 38.26 -13.05
N LEU A 369 -10.44 39.57 -13.07
CA LEU A 369 -11.81 40.08 -12.96
C LEU A 369 -12.79 39.40 -13.94
N PRO A 370 -12.42 39.12 -15.22
CA PRO A 370 -13.30 38.35 -16.12
C PRO A 370 -13.68 36.95 -15.63
N LYS A 371 -12.79 36.25 -14.90
CA LYS A 371 -13.07 34.91 -14.34
C LYS A 371 -14.02 34.93 -13.14
N LEU A 372 -14.25 36.10 -12.54
CA LEU A 372 -15.12 36.24 -11.36
C LEU A 372 -16.57 36.54 -11.73
N ILE A 373 -16.82 37.04 -12.95
CA ILE A 373 -18.14 37.54 -13.38
C ILE A 373 -18.72 36.76 -14.58
N SER A 374 -17.98 35.79 -15.12
CA SER A 374 -18.37 34.99 -16.29
C SER A 374 -19.12 33.72 -15.93
#